data_AF-A0A8T2WKG1-F1
#
_entry.id   AF-A0A8T2WKG1-F1
#
_cell.length_a   1.000
_cell.length_b   1.000
_cell.length_c   1.000
_cell.angle_alpha   90.00
_cell.angle_beta   90.00
_cell.angle_gamma   90.00
#
_symmetry.space_group_name_H-M   'P 1'
#
loop_
_entity.id
_entity.type
_entity.pdbx_description
1 polymer ?
#
loop_
_entity_poly.entity_id
_entity_poly.type
_entity_poly.pdbx_seq_one_letter_code
_entity_poly.pdbx_strand_id
1 'polypeptide(L)'
;MESATSSKRQRVGSVQRAARDTEDEEEAKMFDVRSVNKDLDIDSKIAALKVSLSVVCLLSRTGGKNLCRCSGTVVECERKQESGGGGGGGEFVATILTSANLLRFPSYSRYTFLAPDITVEVYLSKGKPLKGQVLGYDFHYNLAIIQITTDYPLPTAILTDIDVSMPLTPTPLLTDSKPFGLRPHTVDSSLFKLRGGDKVIAMARTLTCQCLLVESGTLSIYKSSGLHCQELLYTSCKTTQVYIGGPLINCDGEVIGIVFHYDGYAAFLPINIASRCLQLLKRDREVCHPWLGMTLTNSYAAKASVLEEIIQKFPHISNGIIVKDVMKGSPAAHAGIVSKDIVVECDGEVVRCSLEFCRMVWNKASQSVEVVVMRPSSSKLVKLTMVAYFVNSRPDRNKCIRDDDDD
;
A
#
# COMPACT_ATOMS: atom_id res chain seq x y z
N MET A 1 -52.71 -29.25 15.94
CA MET A 1 -51.69 -28.37 16.57
C MET A 1 -50.61 -27.98 15.53
N GLU A 2 -51.01 -27.75 14.28
CA GLU A 2 -50.12 -27.41 13.16
C GLU A 2 -50.79 -26.31 12.33
N SER A 3 -50.53 -25.04 12.66
CA SER A 3 -50.84 -23.91 11.76
C SER A 3 -50.12 -22.60 12.15
N ALA A 4 -49.46 -22.53 13.31
CA ALA A 4 -48.83 -21.31 13.81
C ALA A 4 -47.34 -21.13 13.40
N THR A 5 -46.71 -22.10 12.75
CA THR A 5 -45.26 -22.06 12.40
C THR A 5 -44.96 -21.49 11.01
N SER A 6 -45.95 -21.35 10.13
CA SER A 6 -45.74 -20.84 8.76
C SER A 6 -45.64 -19.30 8.67
N SER A 7 -46.42 -18.55 9.46
CA SER A 7 -46.46 -17.08 9.37
C SER A 7 -45.26 -16.36 10.00
N LYS A 8 -44.55 -17.00 10.95
CA LYS A 8 -43.31 -16.47 11.54
C LYS A 8 -42.10 -16.58 10.59
N ARG A 9 -42.03 -17.61 9.74
CA ARG A 9 -40.96 -17.75 8.73
C ARG A 9 -41.08 -16.73 7.59
N GLN A 10 -42.32 -16.40 7.18
CA GLN A 10 -42.56 -15.39 6.15
C GLN A 10 -42.23 -13.95 6.61
N ARG A 11 -42.54 -13.60 7.88
CA ARG A 11 -42.22 -12.27 8.43
C ARG A 11 -40.72 -12.03 8.67
N VAL A 12 -39.95 -13.05 9.02
CA VAL A 12 -38.49 -12.91 9.17
C VAL A 12 -37.81 -12.72 7.81
N GLY A 13 -38.27 -13.43 6.77
CA GLY A 13 -37.78 -13.26 5.40
C GLY A 13 -38.11 -11.90 4.77
N SER A 14 -39.26 -11.30 5.09
CA SER A 14 -39.63 -9.96 4.60
C SER A 14 -38.87 -8.83 5.30
N VAL A 15 -38.55 -8.98 6.58
CA VAL A 15 -37.76 -8.00 7.34
C VAL A 15 -36.27 -8.05 6.95
N GLN A 16 -35.72 -9.24 6.68
CA GLN A 16 -34.36 -9.38 6.14
C GLN A 16 -34.23 -8.90 4.69
N ARG A 17 -35.27 -9.02 3.86
CA ARG A 17 -35.30 -8.38 2.53
C ARG A 17 -35.36 -6.86 2.65
N ALA A 18 -36.29 -6.32 3.43
CA ALA A 18 -36.42 -4.87 3.61
C ALA A 18 -35.16 -4.22 4.22
N ALA A 19 -34.41 -4.91 5.08
CA ALA A 19 -33.13 -4.45 5.63
C ALA A 19 -31.98 -4.50 4.60
N ARG A 20 -31.98 -5.48 3.68
CA ARG A 20 -31.04 -5.48 2.53
C ARG A 20 -31.39 -4.40 1.52
N ASP A 21 -32.67 -4.25 1.21
CA ASP A 21 -33.17 -3.25 0.26
C ASP A 21 -32.90 -1.81 0.74
N THR A 22 -32.87 -1.58 2.06
CA THR A 22 -32.49 -0.27 2.65
C THR A 22 -30.98 -0.03 2.69
N GLU A 23 -30.16 -1.05 2.96
CA GLU A 23 -28.69 -0.94 2.81
C GLU A 23 -28.28 -0.71 1.34
N ASP A 24 -28.94 -1.39 0.40
CA ASP A 24 -28.70 -1.26 -1.05
C ASP A 24 -29.17 0.10 -1.62
N GLU A 25 -30.24 0.69 -1.07
CA GLU A 25 -30.70 2.05 -1.42
C GLU A 25 -29.82 3.16 -0.81
N GLU A 26 -29.27 2.98 0.39
CA GLU A 26 -28.26 3.88 0.95
C GLU A 26 -26.93 3.77 0.18
N GLU A 27 -26.51 2.57 -0.23
CA GLU A 27 -25.29 2.36 -1.03
C GLU A 27 -25.41 2.99 -2.43
N ALA A 28 -26.58 2.90 -3.08
CA ALA A 28 -26.87 3.56 -4.36
C ALA A 28 -27.01 5.09 -4.26
N LYS A 29 -27.31 5.64 -3.07
CA LYS A 29 -27.33 7.09 -2.80
C LYS A 29 -25.97 7.63 -2.35
N MET A 30 -25.17 6.82 -1.66
CA MET A 30 -23.85 7.18 -1.14
C MET A 30 -22.74 7.02 -2.20
N PHE A 31 -22.95 6.13 -3.18
CA PHE A 31 -22.10 5.95 -4.33
C PHE A 31 -22.98 6.01 -5.58
N ASP A 32 -22.84 7.04 -6.42
CA ASP A 32 -23.60 7.13 -7.69
C ASP A 32 -23.11 6.07 -8.69
N VAL A 33 -23.52 4.81 -8.49
CA VAL A 33 -23.12 3.66 -9.31
C VAL A 33 -23.50 3.86 -10.79
N ARG A 34 -24.46 4.72 -11.10
CA ARG A 34 -24.97 4.96 -12.47
C ARG A 34 -24.08 5.91 -13.28
N SER A 35 -23.15 6.64 -12.67
CA SER A 35 -22.16 7.48 -13.37
C SER A 35 -20.74 6.89 -13.38
N VAL A 36 -20.52 5.79 -12.67
CA VAL A 36 -19.23 5.10 -12.55
C VAL A 36 -18.63 4.78 -13.92
N ASN A 37 -17.36 5.14 -14.11
CA ASN A 37 -16.55 4.93 -15.32
C ASN A 37 -17.04 5.67 -16.58
N LYS A 38 -18.04 6.57 -16.51
CA LYS A 38 -18.57 7.27 -17.71
C LYS A 38 -17.51 8.11 -18.40
N ASP A 39 -16.72 8.85 -17.61
CA ASP A 39 -15.73 9.82 -18.12
C ASP A 39 -14.32 9.22 -18.27
N LEU A 40 -14.20 7.90 -18.19
CA LEU A 40 -12.91 7.22 -18.28
C LEU A 40 -12.46 7.10 -19.75
N ASP A 41 -11.24 7.52 -20.04
CA ASP A 41 -10.65 7.40 -21.37
C ASP A 41 -10.39 5.93 -21.76
N ILE A 42 -10.16 5.70 -23.06
CA ILE A 42 -10.02 4.35 -23.62
C ILE A 42 -8.78 3.61 -23.10
N ASP A 43 -7.67 4.30 -22.90
CA ASP A 43 -6.42 3.68 -22.45
C ASP A 43 -6.57 3.19 -21.00
N SER A 44 -7.19 4.02 -20.15
CA SER A 44 -7.51 3.63 -18.77
C SER A 44 -8.48 2.46 -18.71
N LYS A 45 -9.47 2.42 -19.62
CA LYS A 45 -10.39 1.28 -19.74
C LYS A 45 -9.64 0.00 -20.10
N ILE A 46 -8.75 0.05 -21.09
CA ILE A 46 -7.96 -1.11 -21.52
C ILE A 46 -7.05 -1.60 -20.38
N ALA A 47 -6.32 -0.69 -19.73
CA ALA A 47 -5.46 -1.01 -18.60
C ALA A 47 -6.25 -1.67 -17.45
N ALA A 48 -7.39 -1.07 -17.08
CA ALA A 48 -8.26 -1.61 -16.04
C ALA A 48 -8.83 -2.99 -16.42
N LEU A 49 -9.19 -3.23 -17.67
CA LEU A 49 -9.73 -4.53 -18.10
C LEU A 49 -8.71 -5.66 -17.90
N LYS A 50 -7.41 -5.42 -18.11
CA LYS A 50 -6.34 -6.41 -17.88
C LYS A 50 -6.30 -6.94 -16.44
N VAL A 51 -6.62 -6.08 -15.47
CA VAL A 51 -6.54 -6.40 -14.03
C VAL A 51 -7.91 -6.68 -13.41
N SER A 52 -8.98 -6.29 -14.09
CA SER A 52 -10.34 -6.26 -13.54
C SER A 52 -10.78 -7.56 -12.86
N LEU A 53 -10.47 -8.72 -13.43
CA LEU A 53 -10.85 -10.03 -12.88
C LEU A 53 -10.08 -10.42 -11.62
N SER A 54 -8.92 -9.82 -11.39
CA SER A 54 -8.11 -9.99 -10.18
C SER A 54 -8.56 -9.06 -9.05
N VAL A 55 -9.42 -8.07 -9.32
CA VAL A 55 -9.96 -7.15 -8.30
C VAL A 55 -11.19 -7.74 -7.65
N VAL A 56 -11.19 -7.80 -6.31
CA VAL A 56 -12.25 -8.41 -5.50
C VAL A 56 -12.78 -7.43 -4.45
N CYS A 57 -13.98 -7.68 -3.94
CA CYS A 57 -14.53 -6.99 -2.77
C CYS A 57 -14.45 -7.91 -1.56
N LEU A 58 -14.13 -7.36 -0.38
CA LEU A 58 -14.07 -8.10 0.87
C LEU A 58 -14.99 -7.46 1.91
N LEU A 59 -15.67 -8.30 2.67
CA LEU A 59 -16.49 -7.92 3.81
C LEU A 59 -16.03 -8.70 5.05
N SER A 60 -15.77 -7.99 6.13
CA SER A 60 -15.49 -8.58 7.44
C SER A 60 -16.69 -8.45 8.35
N ARG A 61 -16.88 -9.45 9.22
CA ARG A 61 -17.90 -9.45 10.27
C ARG A 61 -17.31 -9.90 11.59
N THR A 62 -17.83 -9.36 12.68
CA THR A 62 -17.55 -9.78 14.06
C THR A 62 -18.87 -9.83 14.82
N GLY A 63 -19.12 -10.92 15.58
CA GLY A 63 -20.39 -11.11 16.31
C GLY A 63 -21.65 -10.97 15.44
N GLY A 64 -21.58 -11.36 14.16
CA GLY A 64 -22.69 -11.25 13.19
C GLY A 64 -22.93 -9.86 12.59
N LYS A 65 -22.19 -8.83 13.03
CA LYS A 65 -22.29 -7.46 12.49
C LYS A 65 -21.21 -7.18 11.45
N ASN A 66 -21.55 -6.37 10.45
CA ASN A 66 -20.58 -5.86 9.48
C ASN A 66 -19.54 -5.00 10.21
N LEU A 67 -18.26 -5.30 9.99
CA LEU A 67 -17.15 -4.58 10.59
C LEU A 67 -16.55 -3.57 9.60
N CYS A 68 -16.06 -4.08 8.47
CA CYS A 68 -15.40 -3.28 7.45
C CYS A 68 -15.62 -3.89 6.07
N ARG A 69 -15.73 -3.02 5.06
CA ARG A 69 -15.79 -3.36 3.64
C ARG A 69 -14.60 -2.71 2.94
N CYS A 70 -13.92 -3.45 2.08
CA CYS A 70 -12.79 -2.93 1.31
C CYS A 70 -12.62 -3.70 -0.02
N SER A 71 -11.73 -3.23 -0.87
CA SER A 71 -11.31 -3.95 -2.08
C SER A 71 -10.03 -4.74 -1.82
N GLY A 72 -9.70 -5.65 -2.73
CA GLY A 72 -8.46 -6.42 -2.69
C GLY A 72 -8.02 -6.84 -4.08
N THR A 73 -6.83 -7.41 -4.15
CA THR A 73 -6.23 -7.89 -5.41
C THR A 73 -5.75 -9.32 -5.26
N VAL A 74 -6.18 -10.20 -6.15
CA VAL A 74 -5.65 -11.56 -6.29
C VAL A 74 -4.25 -11.45 -6.90
N VAL A 75 -3.24 -11.85 -6.12
CA VAL A 75 -1.82 -11.71 -6.49
C VAL A 75 -1.17 -13.06 -6.81
N GLU A 76 -1.73 -14.15 -6.30
CA GLU A 76 -1.26 -15.52 -6.58
C GLU A 76 -2.46 -16.46 -6.67
N CYS A 77 -2.35 -17.49 -7.50
CA CYS A 77 -3.33 -18.56 -7.57
C CYS A 77 -2.61 -19.85 -7.98
N GLU A 78 -2.57 -20.82 -7.07
CA GLU A 78 -1.84 -22.08 -7.26
C GLU A 78 -2.79 -23.26 -7.16
N ARG A 79 -2.54 -24.29 -7.97
CA ARG A 79 -3.29 -25.55 -7.85
C ARG A 79 -2.83 -26.28 -6.59
N LYS A 80 -3.78 -26.69 -5.75
CA LYS A 80 -3.51 -27.51 -4.58
C LYS A 80 -2.96 -28.86 -5.03
N GLN A 81 -1.76 -29.22 -4.57
CA GLN A 81 -1.19 -30.52 -4.88
C GLN A 81 -1.95 -31.60 -4.12
N GLU A 82 -2.61 -32.50 -4.85
CA GLU A 82 -3.22 -33.70 -4.28
C GLU A 82 -2.15 -34.78 -4.10
N SER A 83 -2.05 -35.33 -2.89
CA SER A 83 -1.09 -36.41 -2.57
C SER A 83 -1.47 -37.78 -3.14
N GLY A 84 -2.36 -37.87 -4.13
CA GLY A 84 -2.78 -39.13 -4.73
C GLY A 84 -3.43 -38.89 -6.09
N GLY A 85 -2.88 -39.52 -7.14
CA GLY A 85 -3.32 -39.31 -8.52
C GLY A 85 -4.73 -39.83 -8.79
N GLY A 86 -5.59 -38.95 -9.33
CA GLY A 86 -6.82 -39.37 -10.00
C GLY A 86 -7.85 -38.25 -10.17
N GLY A 87 -7.91 -37.67 -11.38
CA GLY A 87 -9.17 -37.16 -11.95
C GLY A 87 -9.47 -35.65 -11.85
N GLY A 88 -9.05 -34.89 -12.86
CA GLY A 88 -9.91 -33.94 -13.59
C GLY A 88 -10.36 -32.60 -12.97
N GLY A 89 -10.43 -32.44 -11.65
CA GLY A 89 -10.86 -31.19 -11.01
C GLY A 89 -9.96 -30.82 -9.84
N GLY A 90 -9.13 -29.80 -10.01
CA GLY A 90 -8.20 -29.37 -8.96
C GLY A 90 -8.77 -28.21 -8.16
N GLU A 91 -8.72 -28.28 -6.84
CA GLU A 91 -8.86 -27.08 -6.01
C GLU A 91 -7.67 -26.15 -6.26
N PHE A 92 -7.96 -24.85 -6.33
CA PHE A 92 -6.99 -23.78 -6.42
C PHE A 92 -7.03 -22.96 -5.14
N VAL A 93 -5.86 -22.51 -4.71
CA VAL A 93 -5.70 -21.64 -3.55
C VAL A 93 -5.22 -20.29 -4.06
N ALA A 94 -6.00 -19.24 -3.82
CA ALA A 94 -5.67 -17.90 -4.25
C ALA A 94 -5.34 -17.00 -3.06
N THR A 95 -4.29 -16.19 -3.21
CA THR A 95 -3.82 -15.20 -2.25
C THR A 95 -4.32 -13.82 -2.67
N ILE A 96 -4.99 -13.13 -1.76
CA ILE A 96 -5.50 -11.78 -1.94
C ILE A 96 -4.75 -10.83 -1.02
N LEU A 97 -4.24 -9.75 -1.59
CA LEU A 97 -3.64 -8.65 -0.87
C LEU A 97 -4.69 -7.53 -0.69
N THR A 98 -4.82 -7.02 0.53
CA THR A 98 -5.82 -6.00 0.89
C THR A 98 -5.38 -5.18 2.10
N SER A 99 -6.25 -4.32 2.63
CA SER A 99 -5.99 -3.50 3.81
C SER A 99 -6.29 -4.23 5.13
N ALA A 100 -5.44 -4.04 6.14
CA ALA A 100 -5.66 -4.55 7.49
C ALA A 100 -6.82 -3.88 8.23
N ASN A 101 -7.36 -2.76 7.74
CA ASN A 101 -8.60 -2.16 8.24
C ASN A 101 -9.75 -3.16 8.21
N LEU A 102 -9.72 -4.13 7.28
CA LEU A 102 -10.64 -5.25 7.23
C LEU A 102 -10.68 -6.03 8.56
N LEU A 103 -9.62 -6.00 9.34
CA LEU A 103 -9.44 -6.82 10.54
C LEU A 103 -9.47 -6.03 11.86
N ARG A 104 -9.47 -4.70 11.78
CA ARG A 104 -9.34 -3.83 12.96
C ARG A 104 -10.65 -3.75 13.72
N PHE A 105 -10.59 -3.97 15.03
CA PHE A 105 -11.71 -3.68 15.92
C PHE A 105 -11.80 -2.15 16.14
N PRO A 106 -13.00 -1.54 16.10
CA PRO A 106 -13.14 -0.14 16.43
C PRO A 106 -12.96 0.02 17.94
N SER A 107 -11.85 0.61 18.37
CA SER A 107 -11.61 0.95 19.78
C SER A 107 -11.41 2.44 19.93
N TYR A 108 -11.91 3.01 21.04
CA TYR A 108 -11.62 4.38 21.46
C TYR A 108 -10.21 4.54 22.05
N SER A 109 -9.45 3.44 22.23
CA SER A 109 -8.06 3.47 22.67
C SER A 109 -7.09 3.75 21.53
N ARG A 110 -5.92 4.34 21.83
CA ARG A 110 -4.79 4.50 20.88
C ARG A 110 -4.23 3.17 20.36
N TYR A 111 -4.61 2.03 20.93
CA TYR A 111 -4.19 0.70 20.54
C TYR A 111 -5.11 0.10 19.47
N THR A 112 -4.50 -0.48 18.44
CA THR A 112 -5.19 -1.22 17.38
C THR A 112 -5.24 -2.70 17.75
N PHE A 113 -6.44 -3.28 17.80
CA PHE A 113 -6.64 -4.70 18.12
C PHE A 113 -7.28 -5.45 16.94
N LEU A 114 -6.92 -6.73 16.81
CA LEU A 114 -7.62 -7.66 15.93
C LEU A 114 -9.04 -7.90 16.47
N ALA A 115 -10.05 -7.81 15.60
CA ALA A 115 -11.42 -8.08 16.00
C ALA A 115 -11.60 -9.55 16.44
N PRO A 116 -12.30 -9.81 17.57
CA PRO A 116 -12.61 -11.17 17.99
C PRO A 116 -13.56 -11.85 17.00
N ASP A 117 -13.42 -13.18 16.86
CA ASP A 117 -14.27 -14.04 16.03
C ASP A 117 -14.50 -13.52 14.61
N ILE A 118 -13.47 -12.94 14.01
CA ILE A 118 -13.58 -12.31 12.71
C ILE A 118 -13.82 -13.34 11.60
N THR A 119 -14.80 -13.06 10.76
CA THR A 119 -15.06 -13.80 9.53
C THR A 119 -14.90 -12.88 8.33
N VAL A 120 -14.24 -13.36 7.28
CA VAL A 120 -14.05 -12.62 6.02
C VAL A 120 -14.81 -13.32 4.90
N GLU A 121 -15.61 -12.58 4.17
CA GLU A 121 -16.30 -12.98 2.94
C GLU A 121 -15.65 -12.27 1.76
N VAL A 122 -15.36 -13.01 0.68
CA VAL A 122 -14.74 -12.49 -0.54
C VAL A 122 -15.72 -12.62 -1.69
N TYR A 123 -15.94 -11.51 -2.38
CA TYR A 123 -16.84 -11.38 -3.52
C TYR A 123 -15.99 -11.15 -4.78
N LEU A 124 -15.98 -12.15 -5.66
CA LEU A 124 -15.33 -12.07 -6.96
C LEU A 124 -16.14 -11.18 -7.92
N SER A 125 -15.69 -11.05 -9.17
CA SER A 125 -16.41 -10.29 -10.21
C SER A 125 -17.80 -10.86 -10.55
N LYS A 126 -17.97 -12.17 -10.34
CA LYS A 126 -19.24 -12.90 -10.44
C LYS A 126 -19.21 -14.09 -9.49
N GLY A 127 -20.39 -14.49 -9.03
CA GLY A 127 -20.59 -15.73 -8.27
C GLY A 127 -21.03 -15.50 -6.84
N LYS A 128 -21.04 -16.59 -6.07
CA LYS A 128 -21.38 -16.56 -4.64
C LYS A 128 -20.17 -16.09 -3.83
N PRO A 129 -20.39 -15.46 -2.66
CA PRO A 129 -19.30 -15.12 -1.77
C PRO A 129 -18.55 -16.39 -1.32
N LEU A 130 -17.23 -16.26 -1.24
CA LEU A 130 -16.32 -17.29 -0.77
C LEU A 130 -15.85 -16.94 0.64
N LYS A 131 -15.60 -17.95 1.46
CA LYS A 131 -15.03 -17.73 2.79
C LYS A 131 -13.53 -17.45 2.66
N GLY A 132 -13.10 -16.31 3.18
CA GLY A 132 -11.69 -15.92 3.26
C GLY A 132 -11.07 -16.34 4.59
N GLN A 133 -9.86 -16.92 4.53
CA GLN A 133 -9.02 -17.19 5.68
C GLN A 133 -7.96 -16.09 5.81
N VAL A 134 -7.82 -15.50 6.99
CA VAL A 134 -6.74 -14.55 7.27
C VAL A 134 -5.43 -15.31 7.40
N LEU A 135 -4.51 -15.09 6.46
CA LEU A 135 -3.19 -15.74 6.44
C LEU A 135 -2.18 -14.97 7.30
N GLY A 136 -2.26 -13.64 7.27
CA GLY A 136 -1.38 -12.74 8.01
C GLY A 136 -1.83 -11.29 7.83
N TYR A 137 -1.37 -10.41 8.72
CA TYR A 137 -1.67 -8.99 8.63
C TYR A 137 -0.58 -8.16 9.32
N ASP A 138 -0.52 -6.90 8.92
CA ASP A 138 0.36 -5.88 9.46
C ASP A 138 -0.43 -4.58 9.66
N PHE A 139 -0.51 -4.10 10.90
CA PHE A 139 -1.21 -2.84 11.19
C PHE A 139 -0.36 -1.60 10.95
N HIS A 140 0.95 -1.71 10.80
CA HIS A 140 1.82 -0.55 10.59
C HIS A 140 1.62 0.02 9.16
N TYR A 141 1.83 -0.81 8.15
CA TYR A 141 1.54 -0.53 6.75
C TYR A 141 0.09 -0.80 6.35
N ASN A 142 -0.72 -1.28 7.30
CA ASN A 142 -2.15 -1.51 7.13
C ASN A 142 -2.46 -2.52 6.00
N LEU A 143 -1.76 -3.66 5.99
CA LEU A 143 -1.87 -4.73 5.00
C LEU A 143 -2.44 -6.03 5.60
N ALA A 144 -3.26 -6.73 4.85
CA ALA A 144 -3.73 -8.07 5.20
C ALA A 144 -3.64 -9.01 4.00
N ILE A 145 -3.41 -10.28 4.29
CA ILE A 145 -3.39 -11.35 3.31
C ILE A 145 -4.56 -12.27 3.62
N ILE A 146 -5.44 -12.41 2.64
CA ILE A 146 -6.60 -13.28 2.71
C ILE A 146 -6.40 -14.42 1.70
N GLN A 147 -6.68 -15.65 2.12
CA GLN A 147 -6.62 -16.82 1.27
C GLN A 147 -8.03 -17.34 1.01
N ILE A 148 -8.31 -17.72 -0.23
CA ILE A 148 -9.56 -18.38 -0.63
C ILE A 148 -9.26 -19.65 -1.41
N THR A 149 -10.23 -20.56 -1.46
CA THR A 149 -10.18 -21.78 -2.27
C THR A 149 -11.26 -21.74 -3.33
N THR A 150 -10.91 -22.12 -4.55
CA THR A 150 -11.80 -22.18 -5.72
C THR A 150 -11.62 -23.50 -6.46
N ASP A 151 -12.59 -23.86 -7.29
CA ASP A 151 -12.56 -25.04 -8.18
C ASP A 151 -12.00 -24.72 -9.58
N TYR A 152 -11.66 -23.45 -9.82
CA TYR A 152 -11.05 -22.95 -11.06
C TYR A 152 -9.92 -21.96 -10.75
N PRO A 153 -8.93 -21.80 -11.65
CA PRO A 153 -7.87 -20.83 -11.47
C PRO A 153 -8.42 -19.40 -11.57
N LEU A 154 -7.98 -18.54 -10.65
CA LEU A 154 -8.29 -17.12 -10.69
C LEU A 154 -7.21 -16.33 -11.44
N PRO A 155 -7.59 -15.32 -12.24
CA PRO A 155 -6.63 -14.37 -12.79
C PRO A 155 -5.84 -13.69 -11.67
N THR A 156 -4.53 -13.60 -11.85
CA THR A 156 -3.60 -12.94 -10.92
C THR A 156 -3.12 -11.64 -11.52
N ALA A 157 -3.09 -10.58 -10.71
CA ALA A 157 -2.52 -9.30 -11.15
C ALA A 157 -0.98 -9.39 -11.22
N ILE A 158 -0.40 -8.67 -12.18
CA ILE A 158 1.06 -8.51 -12.28
C ILE A 158 1.46 -7.36 -11.33
N LEU A 159 2.45 -7.61 -10.47
CA LEU A 159 3.00 -6.62 -9.56
C LEU A 159 4.30 -6.06 -10.14
N THR A 160 4.43 -4.74 -10.22
CA THR A 160 5.63 -4.08 -10.76
C THR A 160 6.20 -3.08 -9.77
N ASP A 161 7.39 -3.37 -9.25
CA ASP A 161 8.12 -2.46 -8.38
C ASP A 161 8.37 -1.11 -9.07
N ILE A 162 8.24 -0.03 -8.29
CA ILE A 162 8.40 1.34 -8.79
C ILE A 162 9.74 1.96 -8.37
N ASP A 163 10.23 2.87 -9.21
CA ASP A 163 11.31 3.80 -8.94
C ASP A 163 10.78 5.23 -9.01
N VAL A 164 10.83 5.95 -7.90
CA VAL A 164 10.36 7.34 -7.76
C VAL A 164 11.52 8.33 -7.67
N SER A 165 12.74 7.91 -7.97
CA SER A 165 13.90 8.79 -7.97
C SER A 165 13.77 9.88 -9.04
N MET A 166 14.00 11.12 -8.61
CA MET A 166 14.06 12.28 -9.49
C MET A 166 15.33 13.07 -9.20
N PRO A 167 16.31 13.06 -10.11
CA PRO A 167 17.52 13.83 -9.91
C PRO A 167 17.19 15.33 -9.96
N LEU A 168 17.75 16.09 -9.02
CA LEU A 168 17.59 17.55 -8.95
C LEU A 168 18.37 18.30 -10.04
N THR A 169 19.38 17.67 -10.62
CA THR A 169 20.13 18.26 -11.73
C THR A 169 19.22 18.37 -12.94
N PRO A 170 19.02 19.57 -13.51
CA PRO A 170 18.42 19.71 -14.83
C PRO A 170 19.23 18.82 -15.77
N THR A 171 18.57 17.86 -16.45
CA THR A 171 19.18 17.25 -17.63
C THR A 171 19.64 18.42 -18.50
N PRO A 172 20.93 18.53 -18.88
CA PRO A 172 21.36 19.64 -19.71
C PRO A 172 20.42 19.68 -20.93
N LEU A 173 19.71 20.81 -21.09
CA LEU A 173 18.93 21.11 -22.27
C LEU A 173 19.87 20.92 -23.45
N LEU A 174 19.68 19.84 -24.21
CA LEU A 174 20.26 19.53 -25.52
C LEU A 174 21.29 20.58 -26.04
N THR A 175 22.45 20.70 -25.39
CA THR A 175 23.63 21.35 -25.95
C THR A 175 24.62 20.27 -26.27
N ASP A 176 24.19 19.40 -27.17
CA ASP A 176 25.06 18.53 -27.94
C ASP A 176 24.19 18.06 -29.10
N SER A 177 24.25 18.80 -30.20
CA SER A 177 23.86 18.31 -31.52
C SER A 177 24.78 17.14 -31.90
N LYS A 178 24.55 15.99 -31.26
CA LYS A 178 25.05 14.70 -31.74
C LYS A 178 23.99 14.08 -32.63
N PRO A 179 24.37 13.60 -33.83
CA PRO A 179 23.43 13.01 -34.78
C PRO A 179 22.76 11.80 -34.15
N PHE A 180 21.50 11.55 -34.55
CA PHE A 180 20.69 10.40 -34.20
C PHE A 180 21.54 9.13 -34.00
N GLY A 181 21.85 8.83 -32.75
CA GLY A 181 22.51 7.61 -32.31
C GLY A 181 21.58 6.91 -31.34
N LEU A 182 21.16 5.70 -31.68
CA LEU A 182 20.44 4.82 -30.75
C LEU A 182 21.32 4.67 -29.50
N ARG A 183 20.84 5.22 -28.38
CA ARG A 183 21.51 5.00 -27.10
C ARG A 183 21.45 3.51 -26.79
N PRO A 184 22.55 2.87 -26.38
CA PRO A 184 22.44 1.59 -25.69
C PRO A 184 21.56 1.84 -24.47
N HIS A 185 20.47 1.09 -24.34
CA HIS A 185 19.82 0.95 -23.04
C HIS A 185 20.90 0.45 -22.09
N THR A 186 21.36 1.34 -21.20
CA THR A 186 22.09 0.90 -20.01
C THR A 186 21.21 -0.12 -19.32
N VAL A 187 21.71 -1.34 -19.31
CA VAL A 187 21.19 -2.48 -18.56
C VAL A 187 21.30 -2.09 -17.09
N ASP A 188 20.21 -1.59 -16.51
CA ASP A 188 19.68 -2.16 -15.29
C ASP A 188 18.30 -1.60 -14.98
N SER A 189 17.53 -2.39 -14.23
CA SER A 189 16.27 -2.06 -13.56
C SER A 189 15.00 -2.48 -14.30
N SER A 190 14.48 -3.63 -13.89
CA SER A 190 13.10 -4.09 -14.06
C SER A 190 12.05 -3.21 -13.35
N LEU A 191 12.42 -2.02 -12.87
CA LEU A 191 11.55 -1.12 -12.09
C LEU A 191 10.83 -0.14 -13.01
N PHE A 192 9.55 0.09 -12.73
CA PHE A 192 8.75 1.10 -13.41
C PHE A 192 9.08 2.50 -12.87
N LYS A 193 9.61 3.37 -13.72
CA LYS A 193 9.93 4.76 -13.36
C LYS A 193 8.64 5.58 -13.26
N LEU A 194 8.23 5.89 -12.03
CA LEU A 194 7.00 6.62 -11.74
C LEU A 194 7.33 8.08 -11.37
N ARG A 195 6.81 9.03 -12.16
CA ARG A 195 7.07 10.47 -12.04
C ARG A 195 5.79 11.25 -11.71
N GLY A 196 5.95 12.41 -11.08
CA GLY A 196 4.83 13.33 -10.87
C GLY A 196 4.19 13.74 -12.19
N GLY A 197 2.86 13.67 -12.23
CA GLY A 197 2.09 13.85 -13.46
C GLY A 197 1.85 12.57 -14.24
N ASP A 198 2.60 11.47 -13.98
CA ASP A 198 2.33 10.20 -14.65
C ASP A 198 0.95 9.70 -14.29
N LYS A 199 0.27 9.17 -15.30
CA LYS A 199 -1.10 8.69 -15.18
C LYS A 199 -1.13 7.39 -14.39
N VAL A 200 -2.06 7.32 -13.45
CA VAL A 200 -2.29 6.18 -12.57
C VAL A 200 -3.79 5.94 -12.44
N ILE A 201 -4.17 4.68 -12.22
CA ILE A 201 -5.57 4.28 -12.23
C ILE A 201 -5.86 3.50 -10.95
N ALA A 202 -6.76 4.01 -10.12
CA ALA A 202 -7.24 3.34 -8.91
C ALA A 202 -8.44 2.44 -9.26
N MET A 203 -8.47 1.24 -8.69
CA MET A 203 -9.53 0.27 -8.97
C MET A 203 -10.14 -0.30 -7.69
N ALA A 204 -11.43 -0.61 -7.75
CA ALA A 204 -12.17 -1.19 -6.64
C ALA A 204 -13.33 -2.05 -7.13
N ARG A 205 -13.94 -2.81 -6.22
CA ARG A 205 -15.19 -3.53 -6.50
C ARG A 205 -16.21 -3.30 -5.40
N THR A 206 -17.45 -3.02 -5.78
CA THR A 206 -18.56 -2.81 -4.82
C THR A 206 -19.13 -4.13 -4.32
N LEU A 207 -19.83 -4.10 -3.19
CA LEU A 207 -20.43 -5.30 -2.59
C LEU A 207 -21.76 -5.65 -3.28
N THR A 208 -22.68 -4.69 -3.40
CA THR A 208 -24.07 -4.92 -3.86
C THR A 208 -24.15 -5.45 -5.28
N CYS A 209 -23.49 -4.78 -6.24
CA CYS A 209 -23.56 -5.15 -7.65
C CYS A 209 -22.28 -5.83 -8.17
N GLN A 210 -21.26 -6.00 -7.33
CA GLN A 210 -19.94 -6.50 -7.72
C GLN A 210 -19.35 -5.69 -8.90
N CYS A 211 -19.73 -4.42 -9.01
CA CYS A 211 -19.34 -3.56 -10.12
C CYS A 211 -17.89 -3.11 -9.96
N LEU A 212 -17.16 -3.07 -11.06
CA LEU A 212 -15.82 -2.51 -11.08
C LEU A 212 -15.89 -0.98 -11.08
N LEU A 213 -15.24 -0.36 -10.09
CA LEU A 213 -15.04 1.09 -10.04
C LEU A 213 -13.61 1.39 -10.51
N VAL A 214 -13.45 2.39 -11.37
CA VAL A 214 -12.16 2.77 -11.96
C VAL A 214 -12.05 4.28 -11.98
N GLU A 215 -10.99 4.80 -11.38
CA GLU A 215 -10.72 6.23 -11.29
C GLU A 215 -9.31 6.54 -11.80
N SER A 216 -9.24 7.31 -12.88
CA SER A 216 -7.96 7.77 -13.43
C SER A 216 -7.53 9.08 -12.78
N GLY A 217 -6.24 9.21 -12.55
CA GLY A 217 -5.62 10.43 -12.06
C GLY A 217 -4.13 10.44 -12.41
N THR A 218 -3.37 11.22 -11.66
CA THR A 218 -1.94 11.40 -11.83
C THR A 218 -1.23 11.30 -10.49
N LEU A 219 0.02 10.85 -10.50
CA LEU A 219 0.87 10.91 -9.32
C LEU A 219 1.06 12.36 -8.88
N SER A 220 0.76 12.62 -7.62
CA SER A 220 0.97 13.91 -6.96
C SER A 220 2.20 13.81 -6.06
N ILE A 221 3.21 14.64 -6.36
CA ILE A 221 4.47 14.69 -5.60
C ILE A 221 4.29 15.32 -4.21
N TYR A 222 3.19 16.05 -3.99
CA TYR A 222 3.00 16.86 -2.80
C TYR A 222 1.70 16.52 -2.05
N LYS A 223 1.82 15.93 -0.87
CA LYS A 223 0.90 16.15 0.26
C LYS A 223 1.58 15.68 1.56
N SER A 224 1.81 16.60 2.48
CA SER A 224 2.07 16.27 3.89
C SER A 224 0.75 15.78 4.47
N SER A 225 0.63 14.51 4.79
CA SER A 225 -0.60 13.97 5.37
C SER A 225 -0.56 13.98 6.90
N GLY A 226 -1.75 13.86 7.50
CA GLY A 226 -1.94 13.40 8.87
C GLY A 226 -2.01 11.88 9.01
N LEU A 227 -1.63 11.11 7.99
CA LEU A 227 -1.55 9.65 8.09
C LEU A 227 -0.19 9.25 8.69
N HIS A 228 -0.20 8.24 9.57
CA HIS A 228 0.98 7.82 10.34
C HIS A 228 2.04 7.04 9.53
N CYS A 229 1.88 6.89 8.21
CA CYS A 229 2.80 6.15 7.33
C CYS A 229 3.47 7.12 6.34
N GLN A 230 4.79 7.26 6.44
CA GLN A 230 5.56 8.26 5.67
C GLN A 230 5.86 7.81 4.24
N GLU A 231 5.77 6.51 3.99
CA GLU A 231 6.07 5.87 2.71
C GLU A 231 4.88 5.92 1.73
N LEU A 232 3.74 6.46 2.16
CA LEU A 232 2.60 6.67 1.29
C LEU A 232 2.89 7.74 0.24
N LEU A 233 2.53 7.41 -0.99
CA LEU A 233 2.50 8.35 -2.11
C LEU A 233 1.06 8.77 -2.40
N TYR A 234 0.89 9.92 -3.06
CA TYR A 234 -0.44 10.52 -3.28
C TYR A 234 -0.76 10.60 -4.76
N THR A 235 -2.04 10.50 -5.09
CA THR A 235 -2.52 10.70 -6.46
C THR A 235 -3.68 11.68 -6.48
N SER A 236 -3.97 12.19 -7.67
CA SER A 236 -5.16 13.01 -7.92
C SER A 236 -6.43 12.17 -8.18
N CYS A 237 -6.34 10.83 -8.13
CA CYS A 237 -7.51 9.95 -8.26
C CYS A 237 -8.50 10.27 -7.14
N LYS A 238 -9.72 10.66 -7.50
CA LYS A 238 -10.81 10.88 -6.55
C LYS A 238 -11.32 9.52 -6.11
N THR A 239 -11.21 9.20 -4.83
CA THR A 239 -11.59 7.87 -4.33
C THR A 239 -12.43 7.99 -3.09
N THR A 240 -13.21 6.94 -2.83
CA THR A 240 -13.95 6.73 -1.59
C THR A 240 -13.38 5.56 -0.82
N GLN A 241 -13.95 5.26 0.36
CA GLN A 241 -13.47 4.15 1.20
C GLN A 241 -13.53 2.77 0.52
N VAL A 242 -14.37 2.58 -0.51
CA VAL A 242 -14.47 1.31 -1.25
C VAL A 242 -13.16 0.93 -1.96
N TYR A 243 -12.34 1.93 -2.33
CA TYR A 243 -11.04 1.71 -2.96
C TYR A 243 -9.95 1.23 -2.00
N ILE A 244 -10.15 1.37 -0.69
CA ILE A 244 -9.17 0.94 0.31
C ILE A 244 -8.84 -0.54 0.09
N GLY A 245 -7.55 -0.88 0.04
CA GLY A 245 -7.08 -2.24 -0.20
C GLY A 245 -7.10 -2.70 -1.67
N GLY A 246 -7.76 -1.96 -2.56
CA GLY A 246 -7.74 -2.22 -4.00
C GLY A 246 -6.42 -1.80 -4.67
N PRO A 247 -6.20 -2.17 -5.94
CA PRO A 247 -4.94 -1.87 -6.62
C PRO A 247 -4.93 -0.45 -7.19
N LEU A 248 -3.75 0.15 -7.17
CA LEU A 248 -3.36 1.25 -8.05
C LEU A 248 -2.52 0.66 -9.19
N ILE A 249 -2.88 0.94 -10.43
CA ILE A 249 -2.21 0.40 -11.62
C ILE A 249 -1.58 1.51 -12.48
N ASN A 250 -0.54 1.16 -13.24
CA ASN A 250 -0.03 1.97 -14.34
C ASN A 250 -0.89 1.77 -15.62
N CYS A 251 -0.56 2.52 -16.69
CA CYS A 251 -1.25 2.41 -17.97
C CYS A 251 -1.07 1.05 -18.67
N ASP A 252 -0.09 0.24 -18.26
CA ASP A 252 0.13 -1.10 -18.81
C ASP A 252 -0.76 -2.17 -18.16
N GLY A 253 -1.46 -1.83 -17.07
CA GLY A 253 -2.27 -2.78 -16.31
C GLY A 253 -1.46 -3.57 -15.29
N GLU A 254 -0.38 -2.97 -14.78
CA GLU A 254 0.45 -3.56 -13.73
C GLU A 254 0.19 -2.85 -12.41
N VAL A 255 0.12 -3.59 -11.32
CA VAL A 255 -0.14 -3.06 -9.98
C VAL A 255 1.15 -2.47 -9.42
N ILE A 256 1.09 -1.16 -9.15
CA ILE A 256 2.19 -0.36 -8.61
C ILE A 256 1.98 0.05 -7.14
N GLY A 257 0.80 -0.23 -6.58
CA GLY A 257 0.54 -0.02 -5.17
C GLY A 257 -0.85 -0.43 -4.70
N ILE A 258 -1.07 -0.27 -3.40
CA ILE A 258 -2.33 -0.56 -2.71
C ILE A 258 -2.97 0.74 -2.25
N VAL A 259 -4.21 0.96 -2.64
CA VAL A 259 -4.92 2.22 -2.40
C VAL A 259 -5.37 2.32 -0.95
N PHE A 260 -5.21 3.53 -0.41
CA PHE A 260 -5.82 4.03 0.82
C PHE A 260 -6.58 5.31 0.51
N HIS A 261 -7.53 5.64 1.36
CA HIS A 261 -8.32 6.85 1.21
C HIS A 261 -7.82 7.94 2.15
N TYR A 262 -7.58 9.13 1.61
CA TYR A 262 -7.22 10.31 2.37
C TYR A 262 -7.86 11.56 1.76
N ASP A 263 -8.76 12.21 2.51
CA ASP A 263 -9.29 13.53 2.15
C ASP A 263 -9.94 13.57 0.75
N GLY A 264 -10.70 12.52 0.37
CA GLY A 264 -11.33 12.45 -0.97
C GLY A 264 -10.42 11.93 -2.10
N TYR A 265 -9.13 11.70 -1.82
CA TYR A 265 -8.13 11.27 -2.81
C TYR A 265 -7.50 9.94 -2.43
N ALA A 266 -6.90 9.27 -3.43
CA ALA A 266 -6.08 8.09 -3.17
C ALA A 266 -4.70 8.50 -2.63
N ALA A 267 -4.38 7.99 -1.44
CA ALA A 267 -3.01 7.68 -1.07
C ALA A 267 -2.72 6.23 -1.45
N PHE A 268 -1.48 5.82 -1.60
CA PHE A 268 -1.16 4.42 -1.84
C PHE A 268 0.16 4.02 -1.21
N LEU A 269 0.23 2.76 -0.78
CA LEU A 269 1.47 2.14 -0.38
C LEU A 269 2.15 1.54 -1.63
N PRO A 270 3.39 1.93 -1.94
CA PRO A 270 4.15 1.35 -3.05
C PRO A 270 4.20 -0.17 -2.99
N ILE A 271 4.06 -0.82 -4.14
CA ILE A 271 4.04 -2.28 -4.22
C ILE A 271 5.37 -2.90 -3.74
N ASN A 272 6.49 -2.17 -3.83
CA ASN A 272 7.79 -2.62 -3.32
C ASN A 272 7.72 -2.95 -1.82
N ILE A 273 6.98 -2.16 -1.03
CA ILE A 273 6.79 -2.39 0.41
C ILE A 273 5.77 -3.51 0.62
N ALA A 274 4.66 -3.47 -0.11
CA ALA A 274 3.59 -4.45 0.06
C ALA A 274 4.01 -5.88 -0.33
N SER A 275 4.76 -6.04 -1.42
CA SER A 275 5.34 -7.32 -1.85
C SER A 275 6.33 -7.86 -0.82
N ARG A 276 7.13 -6.98 -0.18
CA ARG A 276 8.03 -7.39 0.89
C ARG A 276 7.25 -7.86 2.13
N CYS A 277 6.21 -7.13 2.51
CA CYS A 277 5.33 -7.54 3.61
C CYS A 277 4.63 -8.87 3.30
N LEU A 278 4.18 -9.07 2.06
CA LEU A 278 3.58 -10.32 1.60
C LEU A 278 4.52 -11.50 1.82
N GLN A 279 5.79 -11.39 1.40
CA GLN A 279 6.80 -12.44 1.61
C GLN A 279 7.02 -12.75 3.09
N LEU A 280 7.18 -11.72 3.93
CA LEU A 280 7.43 -11.88 5.37
C LEU A 280 6.24 -12.47 6.11
N LEU A 281 5.02 -12.00 5.84
CA LEU A 281 3.81 -12.55 6.45
C LEU A 281 3.54 -13.99 6.03
N LYS A 282 3.89 -14.39 4.81
CA LYS A 282 3.78 -15.80 4.37
C LYS A 282 4.80 -16.69 5.09
N ARG A 283 6.04 -16.22 5.26
CA ARG A 283 7.14 -16.99 5.85
C ARG A 283 7.10 -17.01 7.39
N ASP A 284 7.04 -15.84 8.00
CA ASP A 284 7.29 -15.64 9.43
C ASP A 284 6.01 -15.29 10.21
N ARG A 285 4.89 -15.05 9.51
CA ARG A 285 3.61 -14.54 10.08
C ARG A 285 3.69 -13.16 10.73
N GLU A 286 4.84 -12.50 10.66
CA GLU A 286 5.12 -11.21 11.28
C GLU A 286 5.96 -10.34 10.32
N VAL A 287 5.83 -9.03 10.50
CA VAL A 287 6.62 -8.03 9.76
C VAL A 287 7.44 -7.25 10.77
N CYS A 288 8.76 -7.23 10.56
CA CYS A 288 9.70 -6.45 11.36
C CYS A 288 10.04 -5.17 10.60
N HIS A 289 9.74 -4.01 11.18
CA HIS A 289 9.91 -2.71 10.54
C HIS A 289 11.16 -2.02 11.05
N PRO A 290 12.07 -1.56 10.19
CA PRO A 290 13.17 -0.72 10.63
C PRO A 290 12.60 0.63 11.10
N TRP A 291 12.79 0.92 12.38
CA TRP A 291 12.48 2.20 12.99
C TRP A 291 13.78 2.96 13.21
N LEU A 292 13.90 4.10 12.52
CA LEU A 292 15.06 4.99 12.61
C LEU A 292 14.80 6.19 13.51
N GLY A 293 13.53 6.50 13.77
CA GLY A 293 13.09 7.69 14.51
C GLY A 293 13.48 9.01 13.85
N MET A 294 13.43 9.06 12.52
CA MET A 294 13.57 10.30 11.75
C MET A 294 12.43 10.41 10.73
N THR A 295 12.12 11.63 10.31
CA THR A 295 11.17 11.90 9.22
C THR A 295 11.94 12.30 7.97
N LEU A 296 11.62 11.64 6.85
CA LEU A 296 12.33 11.81 5.59
C LEU A 296 11.46 12.54 4.57
N THR A 297 12.10 13.33 3.70
CA THR A 297 11.44 13.98 2.58
C THR A 297 12.33 13.86 1.36
N ASN A 298 11.81 13.28 0.29
CA ASN A 298 12.55 13.23 -0.97
C ASN A 298 12.90 14.64 -1.44
N SER A 299 14.10 14.80 -1.96
CA SER A 299 14.60 16.08 -2.46
C SER A 299 13.64 16.75 -3.44
N TYR A 300 13.08 16.01 -4.40
CA TYR A 300 12.11 16.53 -5.36
C TYR A 300 10.78 17.01 -4.75
N ALA A 301 10.45 16.57 -3.53
CA ALA A 301 9.24 16.98 -2.80
C ALA A 301 9.52 18.15 -1.81
N ALA A 302 10.79 18.57 -1.70
CA ALA A 302 11.18 19.68 -0.83
C ALA A 302 10.73 21.03 -1.39
N LYS A 303 10.53 22.00 -0.51
CA LYS A 303 10.22 23.39 -0.91
C LYS A 303 11.39 23.96 -1.72
N ALA A 304 11.08 24.79 -2.72
CA ALA A 304 12.09 25.43 -3.55
C ALA A 304 13.15 26.20 -2.74
N SER A 305 12.74 26.89 -1.66
CA SER A 305 13.67 27.60 -0.76
C SER A 305 14.65 26.67 -0.02
N VAL A 306 14.22 25.45 0.30
CA VAL A 306 15.09 24.44 0.92
C VAL A 306 16.07 23.91 -0.13
N LEU A 307 15.60 23.66 -1.35
CA LEU A 307 16.46 23.21 -2.46
C LEU A 307 17.51 24.25 -2.83
N GLU A 308 17.15 25.54 -2.83
CA GLU A 308 18.07 26.63 -3.07
C GLU A 308 19.21 26.68 -2.05
N GLU A 309 18.91 26.58 -0.74
CA GLU A 309 19.93 26.53 0.33
C GLU A 309 20.90 25.35 0.12
N ILE A 310 20.35 24.20 -0.28
CA ILE A 310 21.12 22.98 -0.52
C ILE A 310 22.06 23.14 -1.72
N ILE A 311 21.55 23.64 -2.85
CA ILE A 311 22.34 23.81 -4.09
C ILE A 311 23.45 24.84 -3.90
N GLN A 312 23.21 25.91 -3.13
CA GLN A 312 24.25 26.92 -2.82
C GLN A 312 25.44 26.32 -2.07
N LYS A 313 25.21 25.34 -1.19
CA LYS A 313 26.25 24.70 -0.39
C LYS A 313 26.84 23.46 -1.07
N PHE A 314 26.05 22.76 -1.87
CA PHE A 314 26.40 21.51 -2.55
C PHE A 314 25.93 21.55 -4.02
N PRO A 315 26.62 22.30 -4.91
CA PRO A 315 26.16 22.54 -6.28
C PRO A 315 26.14 21.29 -7.17
N HIS A 316 26.82 20.21 -6.76
CA HIS A 316 26.89 18.95 -7.49
C HIS A 316 25.91 17.90 -6.99
N ILE A 317 25.05 18.24 -6.01
CA ILE A 317 24.08 17.29 -5.49
C ILE A 317 22.99 17.02 -6.53
N SER A 318 22.90 15.77 -6.96
CA SER A 318 21.87 15.31 -7.89
C SER A 318 20.80 14.47 -7.22
N ASN A 319 21.12 13.85 -6.08
CA ASN A 319 20.27 12.87 -5.42
C ASN A 319 20.37 13.02 -3.90
N GLY A 320 19.38 12.47 -3.18
CA GLY A 320 19.39 12.38 -1.73
C GLY A 320 18.03 12.62 -1.11
N ILE A 321 17.93 12.29 0.18
CA ILE A 321 16.71 12.44 0.97
C ILE A 321 17.01 13.37 2.13
N ILE A 322 16.15 14.35 2.34
CA ILE A 322 16.30 15.35 3.38
C ILE A 322 15.70 14.83 4.68
N VAL A 323 16.46 14.90 5.76
CA VAL A 323 16.00 14.64 7.12
C VAL A 323 15.23 15.87 7.60
N LYS A 324 13.91 15.75 7.72
CA LYS A 324 13.04 16.84 8.16
C LYS A 324 13.09 17.00 9.69
N ASP A 325 12.99 15.89 10.41
CA ASP A 325 12.99 15.88 11.87
C ASP A 325 13.62 14.60 12.43
N VAL A 326 14.19 14.68 13.63
CA VAL A 326 14.84 13.55 14.32
C VAL A 326 14.30 13.46 15.74
N MET A 327 13.71 12.32 16.08
CA MET A 327 13.17 12.07 17.41
C MET A 327 14.30 11.88 18.42
N LYS A 328 14.19 12.53 19.59
CA LYS A 328 15.14 12.36 20.69
C LYS A 328 15.19 10.90 21.16
N GLY A 329 16.38 10.38 21.42
CA GLY A 329 16.58 8.98 21.85
C GLY A 329 16.39 7.94 20.74
N SER A 330 16.17 8.35 19.50
CA SER A 330 16.07 7.43 18.36
C SER A 330 17.44 6.90 17.89
N PRO A 331 17.47 5.81 17.10
CA PRO A 331 18.66 5.38 16.37
C PRO A 331 19.35 6.49 15.57
N ALA A 332 18.56 7.31 14.87
CA ALA A 332 19.06 8.46 14.13
C ALA A 332 19.78 9.46 15.04
N ALA A 333 19.17 9.81 16.17
CA ALA A 333 19.76 10.73 17.14
C ALA A 333 21.05 10.16 17.74
N HIS A 334 21.07 8.87 18.11
CA HIS A 334 22.27 8.21 18.64
C HIS A 334 23.40 8.13 17.61
N ALA A 335 23.08 7.96 16.33
CA ALA A 335 24.05 8.02 15.24
C ALA A 335 24.56 9.44 14.98
N GLY A 336 23.97 10.47 15.61
CA GLY A 336 24.34 11.87 15.43
C GLY A 336 23.75 12.50 14.17
N ILE A 337 22.72 11.90 13.56
CA ILE A 337 21.94 12.50 12.46
C ILE A 337 21.11 13.66 13.03
N VAL A 338 21.04 14.77 12.29
CA VAL A 338 20.28 15.96 12.70
C VAL A 338 19.32 16.42 11.60
N SER A 339 18.35 17.25 11.96
CA SER A 339 17.46 17.89 10.99
C SER A 339 18.28 18.69 9.95
N LYS A 340 17.81 18.66 8.70
CA LYS A 340 18.44 19.19 7.49
C LYS A 340 19.65 18.42 6.96
N ASP A 341 20.07 17.34 7.61
CA ASP A 341 21.02 16.42 6.97
C ASP A 341 20.39 15.86 5.67
N ILE A 342 21.23 15.61 4.67
CA ILE A 342 20.80 14.99 3.41
C ILE A 342 21.48 13.64 3.32
N VAL A 343 20.71 12.56 3.38
CA VAL A 343 21.20 11.20 3.21
C VAL A 343 21.51 10.97 1.73
N VAL A 344 22.76 10.63 1.43
CA VAL A 344 23.25 10.45 0.04
C VAL A 344 23.79 9.05 -0.23
N GLU A 345 24.25 8.33 0.80
CA GLU A 345 24.69 6.94 0.67
C GLU A 345 24.28 6.11 1.89
N CYS A 346 24.08 4.81 1.66
CA CYS A 346 23.74 3.80 2.66
C CYS A 346 24.51 2.51 2.33
N ASP A 347 25.39 2.08 3.22
CA ASP A 347 26.29 0.93 3.04
C ASP A 347 27.07 0.94 1.70
N GLY A 348 27.50 2.13 1.27
CA GLY A 348 28.24 2.33 0.02
C GLY A 348 27.36 2.36 -1.24
N GLU A 349 26.05 2.21 -1.12
CA GLU A 349 25.10 2.39 -2.21
C GLU A 349 24.51 3.81 -2.21
N VAL A 350 24.37 4.41 -3.40
CA VAL A 350 23.80 5.75 -3.57
C VAL A 350 22.31 5.75 -3.26
N VAL A 351 21.88 6.69 -2.42
CA VAL A 351 20.49 6.85 -2.01
C VAL A 351 19.80 7.90 -2.87
N ARG A 352 18.85 7.48 -3.72
CA ARG A 352 18.14 8.41 -4.62
C ARG A 352 16.76 8.82 -4.14
N CYS A 353 16.08 7.95 -3.40
CA CYS A 353 14.76 8.22 -2.85
C CYS A 353 14.49 7.43 -1.57
N SER A 354 13.48 7.85 -0.82
CA SER A 354 13.05 7.25 0.44
C SER A 354 12.72 5.78 0.32
N LEU A 355 12.08 5.36 -0.78
CA LEU A 355 11.72 3.96 -1.02
C LEU A 355 12.96 3.06 -1.14
N GLU A 356 14.00 3.55 -1.83
CA GLU A 356 15.29 2.87 -1.96
C GLU A 356 16.01 2.78 -0.61
N PHE A 357 16.04 3.89 0.14
CA PHE A 357 16.65 3.92 1.47
C PHE A 357 15.94 2.96 2.45
N CYS A 358 14.61 2.98 2.50
CA CYS A 358 13.83 2.06 3.34
C CYS A 358 14.15 0.60 2.98
N ARG A 359 14.26 0.26 1.69
CA ARG A 359 14.63 -1.08 1.23
C ARG A 359 16.03 -1.49 1.69
N MET A 360 17.01 -0.61 1.57
CA MET A 360 18.40 -0.86 2.00
C MET A 360 18.46 -1.17 3.50
N VAL A 361 17.78 -0.36 4.33
CA VAL A 361 17.74 -0.53 5.78
C VAL A 361 16.97 -1.80 6.17
N TRP A 362 15.87 -2.11 5.48
CA TRP A 362 15.06 -3.31 5.74
C TRP A 362 15.87 -4.60 5.61
N ASN A 363 16.79 -4.67 4.64
CA ASN A 363 17.59 -5.86 4.38
C ASN A 363 18.64 -6.16 5.47
N LYS A 364 18.85 -5.26 6.43
CA LYS A 364 19.94 -5.34 7.41
C LYS A 364 19.53 -5.95 8.76
N ALA A 365 18.24 -6.27 8.98
CA ALA A 365 17.74 -7.11 10.09
C ALA A 365 18.44 -6.94 11.46
N SER A 366 18.58 -5.69 11.92
CA SER A 366 19.22 -5.27 13.20
C SER A 366 20.74 -5.16 13.20
N GLN A 367 21.39 -5.15 12.03
CA GLN A 367 22.80 -4.79 11.89
C GLN A 367 22.97 -3.26 11.85
N SER A 368 24.17 -2.81 12.19
CA SER A 368 24.58 -1.43 11.97
C SER A 368 24.62 -1.13 10.47
N VAL A 369 24.03 -0.01 10.09
CA VAL A 369 24.03 0.53 8.73
C VAL A 369 24.93 1.75 8.71
N GLU A 370 25.82 1.80 7.73
CA GLU A 370 26.65 2.96 7.45
C GLU A 370 25.85 3.95 6.61
N VAL A 371 25.75 5.19 7.06
CA VAL A 371 25.01 6.24 6.36
C VAL A 371 25.94 7.42 6.14
N VAL A 372 26.04 7.88 4.89
CA VAL A 372 26.75 9.12 4.56
C VAL A 372 25.72 10.23 4.40
N VAL A 373 25.89 11.28 5.20
CA VAL A 373 25.04 12.47 5.16
C VAL A 373 25.84 13.70 4.74
N MET A 374 25.27 14.53 3.90
CA MET A 374 25.72 15.91 3.71
C MET A 374 25.10 16.76 4.80
N ARG A 375 25.93 17.50 5.54
CA ARG A 375 25.48 18.36 6.64
C ARG A 375 25.61 19.85 6.27
N PRO A 376 24.51 20.54 5.90
CA PRO A 376 24.55 21.93 5.45
C PRO A 376 25.06 22.94 6.48
N SER A 377 25.03 22.63 7.78
CA SER A 377 25.57 23.51 8.82
C SER A 377 27.10 23.55 8.85
N SER A 378 27.75 22.50 8.35
CA SER A 378 29.22 22.37 8.34
C SER A 378 29.82 22.26 6.93
N SER A 379 28.97 22.20 5.89
CA SER A 379 29.34 21.97 4.49
C SER A 379 30.26 20.76 4.29
N LYS A 380 30.03 19.69 5.06
CA LYS A 380 30.83 18.46 5.04
C LYS A 380 29.97 17.23 4.81
N LEU A 381 30.61 16.21 4.25
CA LEU A 381 30.13 14.82 4.30
C LEU A 381 30.50 14.24 5.66
N VAL A 382 29.52 13.64 6.31
CA VAL A 382 29.66 12.98 7.60
C VAL A 382 29.27 11.53 7.42
N LYS A 383 30.21 10.64 7.75
CA LYS A 383 30.02 9.20 7.71
C LYS A 383 29.60 8.74 9.11
N LEU A 384 28.40 8.15 9.20
CA LEU A 384 27.74 7.80 10.45
C LEU A 384 27.40 6.31 10.48
N THR A 385 27.32 5.73 11.68
CA THR A 385 26.88 4.35 11.87
C THR A 385 25.60 4.36 12.69
N MET A 386 24.54 3.79 12.13
CA MET A 386 23.21 3.78 12.72
C MET A 386 22.74 2.35 12.93
N VAL A 387 22.31 2.02 14.15
CA VAL A 387 21.74 0.70 14.46
C VAL A 387 20.22 0.79 14.35
N ALA A 388 19.65 0.28 13.26
CA ALA A 388 18.21 0.28 13.08
C ALA A 388 17.53 -0.62 14.12
N TYR A 389 16.53 -0.09 14.83
CA TYR A 389 15.70 -0.90 15.72
C TYR A 389 14.56 -1.50 14.92
N PHE A 390 14.18 -2.73 15.22
CA PHE A 390 13.06 -3.39 14.54
C PHE A 390 11.86 -3.48 15.48
N VAL A 391 10.73 -2.93 15.04
CA VAL A 391 9.49 -2.95 15.81
C VAL A 391 8.54 -3.98 15.21
N ASN A 392 8.07 -4.89 16.06
CA ASN A 392 7.06 -5.87 15.68
C ASN A 392 5.69 -5.21 15.67
N SER A 393 4.90 -5.47 14.64
CA SER A 393 3.54 -4.93 14.50
C SER A 393 2.48 -5.69 15.27
N ARG A 394 2.83 -6.80 15.93
CA ARG A 394 1.98 -7.43 16.95
C ARG A 394 2.31 -6.80 18.30
N PRO A 395 1.37 -6.09 18.94
CA PRO A 395 1.54 -5.75 20.34
C PRO A 395 1.67 -7.06 21.11
N ASP A 396 2.84 -7.26 21.70
CA ASP A 396 3.11 -8.36 22.60
C ASP A 396 2.09 -8.25 23.74
N ARG A 397 1.21 -9.24 23.91
CA ARG A 397 0.15 -9.22 24.94
C ARG A 397 0.73 -9.02 26.35
N ASN A 398 2.05 -9.20 26.52
CA ASN A 398 2.76 -9.12 27.80
C ASN A 398 3.86 -8.05 27.90
N LYS A 399 4.02 -7.13 26.94
CA LYS A 399 4.93 -5.99 27.12
C LYS A 399 4.20 -4.67 27.04
N CYS A 400 3.57 -4.31 28.15
CA CYS A 400 3.37 -2.92 28.51
C CYS A 400 4.76 -2.27 28.66
N ILE A 401 5.23 -1.60 27.62
CA ILE A 401 6.18 -0.51 27.83
C ILE A 401 5.33 0.59 28.47
N ARG A 402 5.59 0.86 29.74
CA ARG A 402 5.07 2.03 30.44
C ARG A 402 5.76 3.23 29.80
N ASP A 403 5.00 4.00 29.04
CA ASP A 403 5.36 5.40 28.81
C ASP A 403 5.04 6.10 30.14
N ASP A 404 6.03 6.14 31.04
CA ASP A 404 6.02 7.04 32.18
C ASP A 404 6.36 8.44 31.65
N ASP A 405 5.35 9.16 31.18
CA ASP A 405 5.36 10.62 31.02
C ASP A 405 4.32 11.19 32.00
N ASP A 406 4.70 11.25 33.27
CA ASP A 406 4.17 12.20 34.25
C ASP A 406 5.38 13.06 34.71
N ASP A 407 5.49 14.27 34.15
CA ASP A 407 5.81 15.55 34.83
C ASP A 407 6.07 16.69 33.82
#